data_AF-A0A4R1Z3R3-F1
#
_entry.id   AF-A0A4R1Z3R3-F1
#
_cell.length_a   1.000
_cell.length_b   1.000
_cell.length_c   1.000
_cell.angle_alpha   90.00
_cell.angle_beta   90.00
_cell.angle_gamma   90.00
#
_symmetry.space_group_name_H-M   'P 1'
#
loop_
_entity.id
_entity.type
_entity.pdbx_description
1 polymer ?
#
loop_
_entity_poly.entity_id
_entity_poly.type
_entity_poly.pdbx_seq_one_letter_code
_entity_poly.pdbx_strand_id
1 'polypeptide(L)'
;MDERRLLLSQKLKINKQKNQRINLINSLPLDMSNVIEKSDLITSPESDKILDKIHEKWNHELHSKDFIFKYKDFRNEFSWEEEVVQFVQGIVIEVKLAYLFFGIDDSPMFLVDGNWVIQHFDTLWNSINNEDVWIIGQNFNYGVIVSCYAGYLEHDPNPEEIHFAITRWNN
;
A
#
# COMPACT_ATOMS: atom_id res chain seq x y z
N MET A 1 -0.71 -12.94 32.92
CA MET A 1 -1.18 -11.53 32.89
C MET A 1 -1.02 -10.93 31.49
N ASP A 2 -0.10 -11.45 30.68
CA ASP A 2 0.23 -10.94 29.34
C ASP A 2 -0.78 -11.28 28.26
N GLU A 3 -1.41 -12.46 28.31
CA GLU A 3 -2.42 -12.87 27.31
C GLU A 3 -3.64 -11.92 27.28
N ARG A 4 -4.12 -11.51 28.46
CA ARG A 4 -5.24 -10.55 28.56
C ARG A 4 -4.86 -9.17 27.99
N ARG A 5 -3.61 -8.73 28.20
CA ARG A 5 -3.11 -7.46 27.64
C ARG A 5 -2.97 -7.55 26.13
N LEU A 6 -2.47 -8.68 25.61
CA LEU A 6 -2.35 -8.94 24.18
C LEU A 6 -3.72 -8.93 23.50
N LEU A 7 -4.69 -9.68 24.04
CA LEU A 7 -6.06 -9.72 23.52
C LEU A 7 -6.74 -8.35 23.55
N LEU A 8 -6.50 -7.55 24.59
CA LEU A 8 -7.02 -6.19 24.67
C LEU A 8 -6.40 -5.29 23.61
N SER A 9 -5.07 -5.34 23.45
CA SER A 9 -4.34 -4.59 22.43
C SER A 9 -4.84 -4.91 21.02
N GLN A 10 -5.03 -6.20 20.70
CA GLN A 10 -5.58 -6.65 19.43
C GLN A 10 -6.99 -6.10 19.19
N LYS A 11 -7.88 -6.20 20.18
CA LYS A 11 -9.24 -5.64 20.07
C LYS A 11 -9.23 -4.13 19.85
N LEU A 12 -8.36 -3.40 20.53
CA LEU A 12 -8.20 -1.96 20.34
C LEU A 12 -7.73 -1.64 18.92
N LYS A 13 -6.71 -2.35 18.40
CA LYS A 13 -6.21 -2.18 17.03
C LYS A 13 -7.31 -2.46 15.99
N ILE A 14 -8.05 -3.56 16.13
CA ILE A 14 -9.18 -3.88 15.24
C ILE A 14 -10.24 -2.77 15.25
N ASN A 15 -10.58 -2.24 16.42
CA ASN A 15 -11.56 -1.15 16.51
C ASN A 15 -11.06 0.12 15.82
N LYS A 16 -9.77 0.46 15.96
CA LYS A 16 -9.17 1.57 15.24
C LYS A 16 -9.19 1.36 13.72
N GLN A 17 -8.84 0.17 13.25
CA GLN A 17 -8.94 -0.20 11.83
C GLN A 17 -10.36 -0.09 11.28
N LYS A 18 -11.37 -0.47 12.06
CA LYS A 18 -12.78 -0.31 11.68
C LYS A 18 -13.20 1.17 11.63
N ASN A 19 -12.72 2.00 12.55
CA ASN A 19 -12.98 3.43 12.49
C ASN A 19 -12.27 4.07 11.29
N GLN A 20 -11.03 3.65 10.99
CA GLN A 20 -10.28 4.16 9.86
C GLN A 20 -10.93 3.77 8.52
N ARG A 21 -11.52 2.58 8.42
CA ARG A 21 -12.39 2.20 7.29
C ARG A 21 -13.49 3.23 7.05
N ILE A 22 -14.17 3.70 8.11
CA ILE A 22 -15.26 4.68 7.97
C ILE A 22 -14.71 6.02 7.46
N ASN A 23 -13.56 6.45 7.99
CA ASN A 23 -12.90 7.67 7.52
C ASN A 23 -12.56 7.59 6.02
N LEU A 24 -11.96 6.47 5.58
CA LEU A 24 -11.64 6.21 4.18
C LEU A 24 -12.89 6.20 3.29
N ILE A 25 -13.94 5.48 3.70
CA ILE A 25 -15.22 5.43 2.95
C ILE A 25 -15.82 6.83 2.77
N ASN A 26 -15.68 7.70 3.78
CA ASN A 26 -16.22 9.06 3.75
C ASN A 26 -15.36 10.05 2.95
N SER A 27 -14.06 9.78 2.78
CA SER A 27 -13.17 10.64 1.98
C SER A 27 -13.23 10.31 0.48
N LEU A 28 -13.69 9.11 0.12
CA LEU A 28 -13.77 8.64 -1.26
C LEU A 28 -15.04 9.13 -1.98
N PRO A 29 -14.98 9.31 -3.31
CA PRO A 29 -16.18 9.46 -4.14
C PRO A 29 -17.16 8.30 -3.96
N LEU A 30 -18.45 8.58 -4.13
CA LEU A 30 -19.53 7.64 -3.77
C LEU A 30 -19.42 6.28 -4.47
N ASP A 31 -19.04 6.25 -5.73
CA ASP A 31 -18.85 5.03 -6.51
C ASP A 31 -17.71 4.16 -5.93
N MET A 32 -16.59 4.76 -5.57
CA MET A 32 -15.45 4.04 -4.97
C MET A 32 -15.72 3.63 -3.52
N SER A 33 -16.35 4.53 -2.77
CA SER A 33 -16.82 4.29 -1.41
C SER A 33 -17.69 3.04 -1.33
N ASN A 34 -18.63 2.89 -2.27
CA ASN A 34 -19.48 1.68 -2.37
C ASN A 34 -18.68 0.39 -2.67
N VAL A 35 -17.60 0.47 -3.46
CA VAL A 35 -16.75 -0.69 -3.75
C VAL A 35 -15.97 -1.10 -2.51
N ILE A 36 -15.29 -0.14 -1.87
CA ILE A 36 -14.52 -0.39 -0.64
C ILE A 36 -15.42 -0.87 0.49
N GLU A 37 -16.64 -0.32 0.62
CA GLU A 37 -17.59 -0.72 1.65
C GLU A 37 -18.00 -2.20 1.50
N LYS A 38 -18.22 -2.66 0.26
CA LYS A 38 -18.64 -4.03 -0.05
C LYS A 38 -17.49 -5.04 -0.10
N SER A 39 -16.25 -4.56 -0.06
CA SER A 39 -15.06 -5.40 -0.12
C SER A 39 -14.80 -6.11 1.20
N ASP A 40 -14.18 -7.29 1.15
CA ASP A 40 -13.85 -8.02 2.36
C ASP A 40 -12.81 -7.24 3.17
N LEU A 41 -13.11 -7.06 4.46
CA LEU A 41 -12.27 -6.34 5.39
C LEU A 41 -11.33 -7.30 6.12
N ILE A 42 -10.04 -7.04 6.05
CA ILE A 42 -9.00 -7.79 6.73
C ILE A 42 -8.36 -6.88 7.79
N THR A 43 -8.47 -7.27 9.04
CA THR A 43 -7.90 -6.56 10.20
C THR A 43 -6.78 -7.38 10.83
N SER A 44 -6.07 -6.79 11.79
CA SER A 44 -5.09 -7.50 12.59
C SER A 44 -5.76 -8.65 13.37
N PRO A 45 -5.07 -9.77 13.61
CA PRO A 45 -3.66 -10.02 13.28
C PRO A 45 -3.42 -10.48 11.83
N GLU A 46 -4.46 -10.72 11.03
CA GLU A 46 -4.28 -11.32 9.70
C GLU A 46 -3.64 -10.35 8.71
N SER A 47 -4.03 -9.07 8.73
CA SER A 47 -3.37 -8.03 7.94
C SER A 47 -1.87 -7.95 8.26
N ASP A 48 -1.51 -8.09 9.54
CA ASP A 48 -0.12 -7.98 9.99
C ASP A 48 0.72 -9.15 9.43
N LYS A 49 0.17 -10.36 9.38
CA LYS A 49 0.84 -11.52 8.76
C LYS A 49 1.03 -11.35 7.25
N ILE A 50 0.06 -10.73 6.56
CA ILE A 50 0.16 -10.49 5.12
C ILE A 50 1.29 -9.50 4.85
N LEU A 51 1.37 -8.41 5.63
CA LEU A 51 2.45 -7.43 5.53
C LEU A 51 3.81 -8.06 5.86
N ASP A 52 3.87 -8.89 6.92
CA ASP A 52 5.10 -9.58 7.32
C ASP A 52 5.64 -10.49 6.21
N LYS A 53 4.77 -11.26 5.52
CA LYS A 53 5.17 -12.06 4.34
C LYS A 53 5.78 -11.23 3.21
N ILE A 54 5.29 -10.01 3.00
CA ILE A 54 5.83 -9.10 1.98
C ILE A 54 7.21 -8.62 2.42
N HIS A 55 7.38 -8.28 3.70
CA HIS A 55 8.70 -7.95 4.23
C HIS A 55 9.67 -9.13 4.14
N GLU A 56 9.26 -10.34 4.50
CA GLU A 56 10.06 -11.57 4.38
C GLU A 56 10.55 -11.80 2.95
N LYS A 57 9.71 -11.58 1.93
CA LYS A 57 10.09 -11.69 0.51
C LYS A 57 11.31 -10.83 0.18
N TRP A 58 11.43 -9.68 0.84
CA TRP A 58 12.49 -8.71 0.64
C TRP A 58 13.53 -8.73 1.77
N ASN A 59 13.64 -9.83 2.52
CA ASN A 59 14.55 -9.99 3.65
C ASN A 59 14.40 -8.88 4.73
N HIS A 60 13.20 -8.33 4.87
CA HIS A 60 12.86 -7.17 5.70
C HIS A 60 13.59 -5.87 5.30
N GLU A 61 14.05 -5.77 4.06
CA GLU A 61 14.82 -4.62 3.57
C GLU A 61 13.95 -3.58 2.86
N LEU A 62 12.66 -3.83 2.56
CA LEU A 62 11.80 -3.00 1.67
C LEU A 62 11.90 -1.46 1.82
N HIS A 63 12.18 -0.94 3.02
CA HIS A 63 12.33 0.50 3.29
C HIS A 63 13.74 0.92 3.76
N SER A 64 14.73 0.06 3.57
CA SER A 64 16.12 0.30 3.93
C SER A 64 16.93 0.82 2.74
N LYS A 65 18.05 1.46 3.03
CA LYS A 65 19.02 1.86 1.99
C LYS A 65 19.57 0.65 1.22
N ASP A 66 19.70 -0.50 1.88
CA ASP A 66 20.22 -1.71 1.26
C ASP A 66 19.30 -2.23 0.16
N PHE A 67 17.99 -2.03 0.29
CA PHE A 67 17.04 -2.44 -0.72
C PHE A 67 17.22 -1.72 -2.05
N ILE A 68 17.53 -0.42 -1.98
CA ILE A 68 17.80 0.42 -3.16
C ILE A 68 18.92 -0.19 -4.00
N PHE A 69 19.99 -0.67 -3.35
CA PHE A 69 21.13 -1.25 -4.05
C PHE A 69 20.92 -2.70 -4.48
N LYS A 70 20.30 -3.52 -3.63
CA LYS A 70 20.15 -4.97 -3.87
C LYS A 70 19.02 -5.32 -4.83
N TYR A 71 17.94 -4.55 -4.82
CA TYR A 71 16.72 -4.82 -5.60
C TYR A 71 16.36 -3.68 -6.54
N LYS A 72 17.37 -2.94 -7.03
CA LYS A 72 17.18 -1.83 -7.97
C LYS A 72 16.30 -2.19 -9.17
N ASP A 73 16.36 -3.43 -9.65
CA ASP A 73 15.59 -3.89 -10.82
C ASP A 73 14.08 -4.00 -10.54
N PHE A 74 13.67 -3.98 -9.28
CA PHE A 74 12.28 -4.01 -8.85
C PHE A 74 11.77 -2.62 -8.42
N ARG A 75 12.64 -1.61 -8.40
CA ARG A 75 12.34 -0.28 -7.86
C ARG A 75 12.44 0.76 -8.97
N ASN A 76 11.38 1.55 -9.12
CA ASN A 76 11.35 2.71 -9.98
C ASN A 76 11.15 3.94 -9.09
N GLU A 77 11.86 5.03 -9.38
CA GLU A 77 11.78 6.27 -8.61
C GLU A 77 11.27 7.39 -9.51
N PHE A 78 10.40 8.24 -8.95
CA PHE A 78 9.73 9.33 -9.65
C PHE A 78 9.80 10.60 -8.80
N SER A 79 9.90 11.75 -9.45
CA SER A 79 9.84 13.05 -8.77
C SER A 79 8.43 13.66 -8.79
N TRP A 80 7.55 13.17 -9.66
CA TRP A 80 6.23 13.77 -9.87
C TRP A 80 5.10 12.76 -9.66
N GLU A 81 4.05 13.21 -8.95
CA GLU A 81 2.84 12.42 -8.71
C GLU A 81 2.19 11.92 -10.01
N GLU A 82 2.17 12.76 -11.05
CA GLU A 82 1.62 12.40 -12.36
C GLU A 82 2.36 11.22 -12.99
N GLU A 83 3.68 11.15 -12.84
CA GLU A 83 4.48 10.03 -13.36
C GLU A 83 4.18 8.74 -12.60
N VAL A 84 3.98 8.82 -11.29
CA VAL A 84 3.56 7.68 -10.46
C VAL A 84 2.19 7.17 -10.92
N VAL A 85 1.22 8.07 -11.07
CA VAL A 85 -0.12 7.73 -11.54
C VAL A 85 -0.08 7.08 -12.91
N GLN A 86 0.63 7.68 -13.87
CA GLN A 86 0.79 7.13 -15.22
C GLN A 86 1.47 5.76 -15.19
N PHE A 87 2.52 5.59 -14.38
CA PHE A 87 3.21 4.32 -14.25
C PHE A 87 2.28 3.25 -13.71
N VAL A 88 1.58 3.51 -12.59
CA VAL A 88 0.69 2.53 -11.95
C VAL A 88 -0.49 2.19 -12.85
N GLN A 89 -1.16 3.19 -13.44
CA GLN A 89 -2.29 2.98 -14.36
C GLN A 89 -1.88 2.26 -15.66
N GLY A 90 -0.60 2.34 -16.04
CA GLY A 90 -0.03 1.56 -17.15
C GLY A 90 0.25 0.09 -16.83
N ILE A 91 0.10 -0.34 -15.58
CA ILE A 91 0.35 -1.73 -15.17
C ILE A 91 -0.80 -2.62 -15.61
N VAL A 92 -0.48 -3.61 -16.45
CA VAL A 92 -1.38 -4.74 -16.70
C VAL A 92 -1.26 -5.71 -15.54
N ILE A 93 -2.37 -5.95 -14.83
CA ILE A 93 -2.46 -6.90 -13.73
C ILE A 93 -3.29 -8.12 -14.16
N GLU A 94 -2.68 -9.31 -14.09
CA GLU A 94 -3.38 -10.57 -14.39
C GLU A 94 -4.19 -11.10 -13.20
N VAL A 95 -3.97 -10.51 -12.02
CA VAL A 95 -4.62 -10.91 -10.77
C VAL A 95 -6.04 -10.36 -10.72
N LYS A 96 -7.02 -11.25 -10.52
CA LYS A 96 -8.42 -10.85 -10.33
C LYS A 96 -8.67 -10.17 -8.99
N LEU A 97 -8.16 -10.72 -7.90
CA LEU A 97 -8.35 -10.18 -6.54
C LEU A 97 -7.00 -9.85 -5.89
N ALA A 98 -6.87 -8.63 -5.38
CA ALA A 98 -5.68 -8.13 -4.73
C ALA A 98 -6.00 -7.63 -3.32
N TYR A 99 -5.04 -7.79 -2.42
CA TYR A 99 -5.00 -7.07 -1.16
C TYR A 99 -4.63 -5.62 -1.45
N LEU A 100 -5.49 -4.71 -1.05
CA LEU A 100 -5.26 -3.28 -1.03
C LEU A 100 -5.02 -2.83 0.40
N PHE A 101 -3.87 -2.24 0.66
CA PHE A 101 -3.52 -1.66 1.94
C PHE A 101 -3.07 -0.22 1.73
N PHE A 102 -3.69 0.70 2.44
CA PHE A 102 -3.29 2.10 2.51
C PHE A 102 -2.30 2.22 3.67
N GLY A 103 -1.09 2.74 3.47
CA GLY A 103 -0.05 2.81 4.48
C GLY A 103 -0.25 3.91 5.53
N ILE A 104 -1.50 4.26 5.83
CA ILE A 104 -1.88 5.23 6.85
C ILE A 104 -2.07 4.56 8.22
N ASP A 105 -2.04 5.37 9.27
CA ASP A 105 -2.18 4.90 10.65
C ASP A 105 -3.44 4.06 10.86
N ASP A 106 -3.26 2.91 11.50
CA ASP A 106 -4.31 1.93 11.78
C ASP A 106 -5.13 1.57 10.52
N SER A 107 -4.52 1.55 9.33
CA SER A 107 -5.25 1.17 8.13
C SER A 107 -5.69 -0.29 8.17
N PRO A 108 -6.94 -0.58 7.77
CA PRO A 108 -7.31 -1.93 7.41
C PRO A 108 -6.72 -2.34 6.05
N MET A 109 -6.90 -3.61 5.71
CA MET A 109 -6.64 -4.14 4.37
C MET A 109 -7.96 -4.59 3.74
N PHE A 110 -8.09 -4.39 2.43
CA PHE A 110 -9.28 -4.73 1.67
C PHE A 110 -8.96 -5.77 0.62
N LEU A 111 -9.88 -6.70 0.37
CA LEU A 111 -9.80 -7.59 -0.79
C LEU A 111 -10.66 -7.03 -1.92
N VAL A 112 -10.03 -6.60 -3.00
CA VAL A 112 -10.62 -5.82 -4.08
C VAL A 112 -10.21 -6.36 -5.44
N ASP A 113 -10.95 -5.98 -6.49
CA ASP A 113 -10.52 -6.28 -7.87
C ASP A 113 -9.24 -5.49 -8.20
N GLY A 114 -8.20 -6.21 -8.61
CA GLY A 114 -6.89 -5.61 -8.87
C GLY A 114 -6.91 -4.61 -10.03
N ASN A 115 -7.64 -4.90 -11.11
CA ASN A 115 -7.78 -3.98 -12.24
C ASN A 115 -8.55 -2.73 -11.84
N TRP A 116 -9.56 -2.89 -11.00
CA TRP A 116 -10.32 -1.75 -10.48
C TRP A 116 -9.42 -0.80 -9.67
N VAL A 117 -8.54 -1.34 -8.81
CA VAL A 117 -7.60 -0.50 -8.04
C VAL A 117 -6.66 0.26 -8.97
N ILE A 118 -6.09 -0.41 -9.97
CA ILE A 118 -5.17 0.21 -10.92
C ILE A 118 -5.88 1.34 -11.68
N GLN A 119 -7.08 1.09 -12.20
CA GLN A 119 -7.85 2.11 -12.95
C GLN A 119 -8.16 3.35 -12.12
N HIS A 120 -8.48 3.18 -10.84
CA HIS A 120 -8.88 4.28 -9.94
C HIS A 120 -7.74 4.74 -9.02
N PHE A 121 -6.49 4.33 -9.30
CA PHE A 121 -5.35 4.56 -8.43
C PHE A 121 -5.17 6.03 -8.05
N ASP A 122 -5.23 6.94 -9.03
CA ASP A 122 -5.10 8.38 -8.83
C ASP A 122 -6.03 8.91 -7.71
N THR A 123 -7.32 8.59 -7.81
CA THR A 123 -8.30 9.04 -6.82
C THR A 123 -8.12 8.37 -5.47
N LEU A 124 -7.80 7.07 -5.46
CA LEU A 124 -7.53 6.32 -4.22
C LEU A 124 -6.32 6.91 -3.48
N TRP A 125 -5.26 7.23 -4.22
CA TRP A 125 -4.02 7.72 -3.66
C TRP A 125 -4.14 9.16 -3.15
N ASN A 126 -4.77 10.05 -3.94
CA ASN A 126 -5.09 11.41 -3.50
C ASN A 126 -5.98 11.43 -2.26
N SER A 127 -6.91 10.46 -2.11
CA SER A 127 -7.81 10.41 -0.95
C SER A 127 -7.12 10.17 0.40
N ILE A 128 -5.86 9.72 0.37
CA ILE A 128 -5.01 9.49 1.53
C ILE A 128 -3.81 10.45 1.56
N ASN A 129 -3.89 11.58 0.84
CA ASN A 129 -2.81 12.56 0.73
C ASN A 129 -1.49 11.97 0.20
N ASN A 130 -1.58 11.07 -0.78
CA ASN A 130 -0.42 10.50 -1.47
C ASN A 130 0.54 9.70 -0.55
N GLU A 131 0.00 9.22 0.57
CA GLU A 131 0.66 8.25 1.44
C GLU A 131 0.82 6.88 0.75
N ASP A 132 1.50 5.95 1.41
CA ASP A 132 1.81 4.63 0.84
C ASP A 132 0.57 3.84 0.37
N VAL A 133 0.69 3.13 -0.76
CA VAL A 133 -0.35 2.22 -1.28
C VAL A 133 0.27 0.91 -1.71
N TRP A 134 -0.30 -0.19 -1.21
CA TRP A 134 0.19 -1.54 -1.45
C TRP A 134 -0.92 -2.34 -2.13
N ILE A 135 -0.62 -2.87 -3.31
CA ILE A 135 -1.51 -3.68 -4.15
C ILE A 135 -0.85 -5.03 -4.36
N ILE A 136 -1.34 -6.07 -3.70
CA ILE A 136 -0.63 -7.35 -3.58
C ILE A 136 -1.53 -8.48 -4.03
N GLY A 137 -1.06 -9.34 -4.94
CA GLY A 137 -1.81 -10.52 -5.34
C GLY A 137 -1.94 -11.51 -4.18
N GLN A 138 -3.07 -12.23 -4.07
CA GLN A 138 -3.30 -13.15 -2.95
C GLN A 138 -2.27 -14.29 -2.82
N ASN A 139 -1.60 -14.64 -3.92
CA ASN A 139 -0.53 -15.64 -3.95
C ASN A 139 0.88 -15.04 -3.75
N PHE A 140 1.00 -13.73 -3.52
CA PHE A 140 2.25 -12.99 -3.35
C PHE A 140 3.22 -13.01 -4.56
N ASN A 141 2.79 -13.56 -5.71
CA ASN A 141 3.60 -13.57 -6.93
C ASN A 141 3.58 -12.24 -7.68
N TYR A 142 2.62 -11.38 -7.35
CA TYR A 142 2.49 -10.04 -7.87
C TYR A 142 2.42 -9.03 -6.72
N GLY A 143 3.04 -7.88 -6.90
CA GLY A 143 2.79 -6.73 -6.06
C GLY A 143 3.28 -5.43 -6.64
N VAL A 144 2.60 -4.35 -6.26
CA VAL A 144 2.96 -2.96 -6.52
C VAL A 144 2.86 -2.23 -5.20
N ILE A 145 3.95 -1.64 -4.77
CA ILE A 145 4.04 -0.85 -3.54
C ILE A 145 4.50 0.53 -3.97
N VAL A 146 3.62 1.52 -3.80
CA VAL A 146 3.94 2.93 -3.97
C VAL A 146 4.24 3.45 -2.58
N SER A 147 5.47 3.93 -2.38
CA SER A 147 5.89 4.55 -1.13
C SER A 147 6.26 6.01 -1.33
N CYS A 148 5.77 6.85 -0.42
CA CYS A 148 6.20 8.24 -0.31
C CYS A 148 7.58 8.25 0.36
N TYR A 149 8.61 8.63 -0.39
CA TYR A 149 10.00 8.59 0.04
C TYR A 149 10.63 9.99 -0.05
N ALA A 150 10.86 10.63 1.10
CA ALA A 150 11.71 11.82 1.13
C ALA A 150 13.19 11.38 1.09
N GLY A 151 13.81 11.28 -0.10
CA GLY A 151 15.25 11.07 -0.15
C GLY A 151 15.91 11.31 -1.51
N TYR A 152 17.23 11.51 -1.44
CA TYR A 152 18.07 12.17 -2.42
C TYR A 152 18.36 11.40 -3.73
N LEU A 153 18.14 12.03 -4.88
CA LEU A 153 18.72 11.65 -6.17
C LEU A 153 20.09 12.32 -6.38
N GLU A 154 21.10 11.57 -6.82
CA GLU A 154 22.50 12.02 -6.96
C GLU A 154 22.70 13.20 -7.95
N HIS A 155 21.66 13.57 -8.70
CA HIS A 155 21.68 14.66 -9.68
C HIS A 155 20.59 15.72 -9.47
N ASP A 156 19.86 15.66 -8.35
CA ASP A 156 18.84 16.64 -8.05
C ASP A 156 19.41 17.81 -7.23
N PRO A 157 19.40 19.05 -7.75
CA PRO A 157 19.83 20.23 -7.01
C PRO A 157 18.87 20.62 -5.87
N ASN A 158 17.71 19.97 -5.73
CA ASN A 158 16.64 20.37 -4.84
C ASN A 158 16.36 19.30 -3.76
N PRO A 159 16.93 19.43 -2.55
CA PRO A 159 16.86 18.40 -1.50
C PRO A 159 15.50 18.26 -0.80
N GLU A 160 14.48 19.03 -1.22
CA GLU A 160 13.12 19.02 -0.66
C GLU A 160 12.09 18.37 -1.59
N GLU A 161 12.48 17.78 -2.73
CA GLU A 161 11.54 17.04 -3.58
C GLU A 161 11.08 15.74 -2.89
N ILE A 162 9.76 15.58 -2.79
CA ILE A 162 9.16 14.32 -2.37
C ILE A 162 9.35 13.35 -3.53
N HIS A 163 10.15 12.31 -3.32
CA HIS A 163 10.35 11.28 -4.31
C HIS A 163 9.41 10.12 -4.03
N PHE A 164 8.83 9.54 -5.07
CA PHE A 164 7.99 8.37 -4.94
C PHE A 164 8.77 7.15 -5.39
N ALA A 165 8.75 6.09 -4.59
CA ALA A 165 9.35 4.83 -4.94
C ALA A 165 8.26 3.81 -5.23
N ILE A 166 8.27 3.25 -6.43
CA ILE A 166 7.39 2.15 -6.81
C ILE A 166 8.21 0.87 -6.84
N THR A 167 7.95 -0.01 -5.86
CA THR A 167 8.46 -1.38 -5.86
C THR A 167 7.45 -2.29 -6.53
N ARG A 168 7.83 -2.95 -7.62
CA ARG A 168 6.96 -3.83 -8.39
C ARG A 168 7.62 -5.18 -8.65
N TRP A 169 6.85 -6.26 -8.53
CA TRP A 169 7.25 -7.58 -8.99
C TRP A 169 6.07 -8.31 -9.65
N ASN A 170 6.40 -9.15 -10.62
CA ASN A 170 5.48 -10.08 -11.24
C ASN A 170 6.33 -11.29 -11.66
N ASN A 171 6.24 -12.38 -10.89
CA ASN A 171 7.00 -13.61 -11.14
C ASN A 171 6.40 -14.43 -12.29
#